data_AF-A0A1X0J0L4-F1
#
_entry.id   AF-A0A1X0J0L4-F1
#
_cell.length_a   1.000
_cell.length_b   1.000
_cell.length_c   1.000
_cell.angle_alpha   90.00
_cell.angle_beta   90.00
_cell.angle_gamma   90.00
#
_symmetry.space_group_name_H-M   'P 1'
#
loop_
_entity.id
_entity.type
_entity.pdbx_description
1 polymer ?
#
loop_
_entity_poly.entity_id
_entity_poly.type
_entity_poly.pdbx_seq_one_letter_code
_entity_poly.pdbx_strand_id
1 'polypeptide(L)'
;MDFYRGTLSARRLSVLIDDLLKRPSSSLVRALNDGQPGWAPTDHLLADLWLLTVLAHSEGNSSVEDHPVRAAMEERVRTAAKLARVIELRAEFERRKRRYSNEIRQEAV
;
A
#
# COMPACT_ATOMS: atom_id res chain seq x y z
N MET A 1 -29.75 4.08 -8.39
CA MET A 1 -28.68 3.70 -9.35
C MET A 1 -28.73 2.19 -9.48
N ASP A 2 -29.51 1.71 -10.45
CA ASP A 2 -29.81 0.29 -10.60
C ASP A 2 -28.77 -0.38 -11.48
N PHE A 3 -27.69 -0.83 -10.83
CA PHE A 3 -26.65 -1.61 -11.46
C PHE A 3 -27.24 -2.98 -11.86
N TYR A 4 -27.60 -3.12 -13.15
CA TYR A 4 -27.99 -4.37 -13.80
C TYR A 4 -29.02 -5.20 -13.02
N ARG A 5 -30.29 -4.75 -13.01
CA ARG A 5 -31.43 -5.52 -12.50
C ARG A 5 -31.19 -6.12 -11.09
N GLY A 6 -30.53 -5.37 -10.20
CA GLY A 6 -30.30 -5.77 -8.80
C GLY A 6 -29.20 -6.82 -8.57
N THR A 7 -28.45 -7.24 -9.60
CA THR A 7 -27.44 -8.31 -9.49
C THR A 7 -26.01 -7.81 -9.22
N LEU A 8 -25.75 -6.53 -9.53
CA LEU A 8 -24.48 -5.87 -9.33
C LEU A 8 -24.63 -4.85 -8.19
N SER A 9 -24.05 -5.12 -7.03
CA SER A 9 -23.92 -4.11 -5.98
C SER A 9 -22.66 -3.28 -6.20
N ALA A 10 -22.60 -2.06 -5.65
CA ALA A 10 -21.39 -1.23 -5.69
C ALA A 10 -20.15 -1.96 -5.13
N ARG A 11 -20.35 -2.76 -4.07
CA ARG A 11 -19.31 -3.62 -3.49
C ARG A 11 -18.85 -4.72 -4.45
N ARG A 12 -19.76 -5.31 -5.22
CA ARG A 12 -19.39 -6.32 -6.23
C ARG A 12 -18.62 -5.69 -7.38
N LEU A 13 -19.02 -4.50 -7.81
CA LEU A 13 -18.30 -3.69 -8.79
C LEU A 13 -16.88 -3.37 -8.36
N SER A 14 -16.68 -2.92 -7.10
CA SER A 14 -15.34 -2.61 -6.59
C SER A 14 -14.44 -3.84 -6.59
N VAL A 15 -14.96 -5.01 -6.18
CA VAL A 15 -14.20 -6.27 -6.19
C VAL A 15 -13.81 -6.69 -7.60
N LEU A 16 -14.71 -6.52 -8.59
CA LEU A 16 -14.42 -6.85 -9.98
C LEU A 16 -13.36 -5.93 -10.58
N ILE A 17 -13.43 -4.63 -10.27
CA ILE A 17 -12.40 -3.67 -10.68
C ILE A 17 -11.05 -4.03 -10.06
N ASP A 18 -11.01 -4.35 -8.76
CA ASP A 18 -9.79 -4.78 -8.08
C ASP A 18 -9.21 -6.06 -8.67
N ASP A 19 -10.05 -7.04 -9.06
CA ASP A 19 -9.58 -8.27 -9.72
C ASP A 19 -8.98 -7.99 -11.10
N LEU A 20 -9.59 -7.09 -11.88
CA LEU A 20 -9.05 -6.68 -13.18
C LEU A 20 -7.71 -5.97 -13.04
N LEU A 21 -7.55 -5.10 -12.04
CA LEU A 21 -6.31 -4.38 -11.77
C LEU A 21 -5.17 -5.31 -11.33
N LYS A 22 -5.47 -6.43 -10.67
CA LYS A 22 -4.46 -7.42 -10.25
C LYS A 22 -3.90 -8.25 -11.40
N ARG A 23 -4.59 -8.32 -12.53
CA ARG A 23 -4.19 -9.13 -13.69
C ARG A 23 -3.48 -8.24 -14.71
N PRO A 24 -2.16 -8.39 -14.91
CA PRO A 24 -1.38 -7.51 -15.79
C PRO A 24 -1.86 -7.54 -17.25
N SER A 25 -2.41 -8.68 -17.67
CA SER A 25 -2.91 -8.89 -19.04
C SER A 25 -4.37 -8.49 -19.24
N SER A 26 -5.07 -8.00 -18.21
CA SER A 26 -6.49 -7.64 -18.33
C SER A 26 -6.68 -6.48 -19.32
N SER A 27 -7.84 -6.44 -19.97
CA SER A 27 -8.18 -5.37 -20.90
C SER A 27 -8.16 -4.00 -20.24
N LEU A 28 -8.58 -3.91 -18.97
CA LEU A 28 -8.54 -2.68 -18.19
C LEU A 28 -7.10 -2.20 -17.97
N VAL A 29 -6.21 -3.08 -17.51
CA VAL A 29 -4.81 -2.72 -17.27
C VAL A 29 -4.11 -2.36 -18.59
N ARG A 30 -4.42 -3.06 -19.69
CA ARG A 30 -3.89 -2.71 -21.00
C ARG A 30 -4.35 -1.36 -21.49
N ALA A 31 -5.64 -1.03 -21.31
CA ALA A 31 -6.16 0.29 -21.68
C ALA A 31 -5.49 1.42 -20.90
N LEU A 32 -5.08 1.16 -19.64
CA LEU A 32 -4.36 2.12 -18.81
C LEU A 32 -2.86 2.23 -19.14
N ASN A 33 -2.28 1.24 -19.82
CA ASN A 33 -0.86 1.18 -20.18
C ASN A 33 -0.66 1.22 -21.71
N ASP A 34 -1.43 2.03 -22.43
CA ASP A 34 -1.29 2.24 -23.89
C ASP A 34 -1.28 0.94 -24.72
N GLY A 35 -2.11 -0.04 -24.33
CA GLY A 35 -2.24 -1.35 -24.97
C GLY A 35 -1.24 -2.41 -24.47
N GLN A 36 -0.26 -2.01 -23.67
CA GLN A 36 0.76 -2.90 -23.10
C GLN A 36 0.25 -3.61 -21.83
N PRO A 37 0.74 -4.82 -21.53
CA PRO A 37 0.46 -5.42 -20.23
C PRO A 37 1.00 -4.54 -19.10
N GLY A 38 0.39 -4.64 -17.92
CA GLY A 38 0.92 -4.02 -16.71
C GLY A 38 2.32 -4.54 -16.39
N TRP A 39 3.11 -3.71 -15.71
CA TRP A 39 4.50 -4.03 -15.40
C TRP A 39 4.59 -5.27 -14.51
N ALA A 40 5.47 -6.19 -14.86
CA ALA A 40 5.83 -7.31 -14.03
C ALA A 40 6.76 -6.86 -12.89
N PRO A 41 6.85 -7.63 -11.79
CA PRO A 41 7.84 -7.37 -10.74
C PRO A 41 9.28 -7.26 -11.25
N THR A 42 9.63 -8.03 -12.29
CA THR A 42 10.94 -7.96 -12.95
C THR A 42 11.18 -6.63 -13.67
N ASP A 43 10.13 -6.05 -14.27
CA ASP A 43 10.24 -4.78 -15.00
C ASP A 43 10.52 -3.63 -14.02
N HIS A 44 9.92 -3.68 -12.84
CA HIS A 44 10.25 -2.76 -11.74
C HIS A 44 11.71 -2.89 -11.31
N LEU A 45 12.23 -4.11 -11.17
CA LEU A 45 13.64 -4.34 -10.80
C LEU A 45 14.61 -3.86 -11.89
N LEU A 46 14.26 -4.05 -13.17
CA LEU A 46 15.07 -3.59 -14.29
C LEU A 46 15.10 -2.05 -14.34
N ALA A 47 13.96 -1.40 -14.11
CA ALA A 47 13.90 0.06 -14.02
C ALA A 47 14.74 0.60 -12.85
N ASP A 48 14.69 -0.06 -11.69
CA ASP A 48 15.50 0.29 -10.51
C ASP A 48 17.00 0.11 -10.79
N LEU A 49 17.38 -1.00 -11.43
CA LEU A 49 18.78 -1.26 -11.79
C LEU A 49 19.27 -0.22 -12.79
N TRP A 50 18.46 0.12 -13.79
CA TRP A 50 18.79 1.20 -14.73
C TRP A 50 19.00 2.53 -14.00
N LEU A 51 18.10 2.92 -13.10
CA LEU A 51 18.24 4.13 -12.30
C LEU A 51 19.55 4.14 -11.48
N LEU A 52 19.87 3.03 -10.81
CA LEU A 52 21.12 2.90 -10.06
C LEU A 52 22.34 3.02 -10.96
N THR A 53 22.30 2.41 -12.15
CA THR A 53 23.39 2.54 -13.12
C THR A 53 23.54 3.97 -13.62
N VAL A 54 22.44 4.70 -13.87
CA VAL A 54 22.48 6.10 -14.27
C VAL A 54 23.08 6.94 -13.14
N LEU A 55 22.60 6.80 -11.90
CA LEU A 55 23.12 7.55 -10.75
C LEU A 55 24.60 7.27 -10.49
N ALA A 56 25.05 6.02 -10.64
CA ALA A 56 26.43 5.64 -10.43
C ALA A 56 27.39 6.20 -11.49
N HIS A 57 26.90 6.47 -12.71
CA HIS A 57 27.71 6.95 -13.84
C HIS A 57 27.40 8.39 -14.24
N SER A 58 26.44 9.04 -13.59
CA SER A 58 26.15 10.47 -13.76
C SER A 58 26.99 11.27 -12.79
N GLU A 59 27.83 12.17 -13.30
CA GLU A 59 28.58 13.13 -12.48
C GLU A 59 27.61 14.16 -11.88
N GLY A 60 27.12 13.87 -10.67
CA GLY A 60 26.70 14.84 -9.66
C GLY A 60 25.48 15.73 -9.94
N ASN A 61 24.79 15.64 -11.08
CA ASN A 61 23.69 16.59 -11.36
C ASN A 61 22.54 16.10 -12.26
N SER A 62 22.38 14.80 -12.50
CA SER A 62 21.16 14.31 -13.14
C SER A 62 20.08 14.08 -12.09
N SER A 63 19.11 15.00 -11.98
CA SER A 63 17.87 14.72 -11.27
C SER A 63 17.05 13.73 -12.10
N VAL A 64 17.31 12.43 -11.92
CA VAL A 64 16.47 11.41 -12.55
C VAL A 64 15.19 11.32 -11.73
N GLU A 65 14.06 11.53 -12.39
CA GLU A 65 12.76 11.44 -11.74
C GLU A 65 12.53 10.02 -11.24
N ASP A 66 12.16 9.91 -9.96
CA ASP A 66 11.97 8.62 -9.29
C ASP A 66 10.76 7.90 -9.89
N HIS A 67 10.83 6.57 -9.95
CA HIS A 67 9.76 5.77 -10.51
C HIS A 67 8.45 5.95 -9.69
N PRO A 68 7.28 6.21 -10.30
CA PRO A 68 6.04 6.58 -9.59
C PRO A 68 5.55 5.52 -8.58
N VAL A 69 5.87 4.24 -8.81
CA VAL A 69 5.53 3.15 -7.87
C VAL A 69 6.35 3.23 -6.58
N ARG A 70 7.55 3.83 -6.61
CA ARG A 70 8.40 3.98 -5.42
C ARG A 70 7.74 4.89 -4.38
N ALA A 71 7.21 6.04 -4.81
CA ALA A 71 6.49 6.95 -3.93
C ALA A 71 5.28 6.27 -3.27
N ALA A 72 4.47 5.54 -4.05
CA ALA A 72 3.33 4.80 -3.53
C ALA A 72 3.74 3.66 -2.57
N MET A 73 4.88 2.99 -2.84
CA MET A 73 5.41 1.93 -1.98
C MET A 73 5.94 2.50 -0.66
N GLU A 74 6.68 3.62 -0.71
CA GLU A 74 7.13 4.33 0.48
C GLU A 74 5.98 4.82 1.35
N GLU A 75 4.92 5.35 0.75
CA GLU A 75 3.71 5.74 1.47
C GLU A 75 3.05 4.54 2.16
N ARG A 76 2.98 3.38 1.48
CA ARG A 76 2.49 2.13 2.08
C ARG A 76 3.36 1.67 3.26
N VAL A 77 4.68 1.80 3.14
CA VAL A 77 5.60 1.46 4.24
C VAL A 77 5.42 2.43 5.42
N ARG A 78 5.35 3.74 5.16
CA ARG A 78 5.14 4.78 6.19
C ARG A 78 3.80 4.59 6.91
N THR A 79 2.73 4.28 6.17
CA THR A 79 1.40 4.03 6.73
C THR A 79 1.37 2.72 7.54
N ALA A 80 1.98 1.65 7.06
CA ALA A 80 2.12 0.40 7.81
C ALA A 80 2.89 0.62 9.13
N ALA A 81 3.99 1.37 9.10
CA ALA A 81 4.76 1.71 10.30
C ALA A 81 3.94 2.54 11.31
N LYS A 82 3.17 3.53 10.84
CA LYS A 82 2.26 4.31 11.68
C LYS A 82 1.20 3.43 12.34
N LEU A 83 0.58 2.52 11.58
CA LEU A 83 -0.43 1.60 12.12
C LEU A 83 0.15 0.67 13.18
N ALA A 84 1.34 0.12 12.94
CA ALA A 84 2.05 -0.70 13.93
C ALA A 84 2.29 0.07 15.24
N ARG A 85 2.71 1.34 15.15
CA ARG A 85 2.90 2.20 16.32
C ARG A 85 1.61 2.46 17.09
N VAL A 86 0.49 2.68 16.40
CA VAL A 86 -0.82 2.87 17.04
C VAL A 86 -1.27 1.62 17.79
N ILE A 87 -1.05 0.43 17.21
CA ILE A 87 -1.37 -0.85 17.85
C ILE A 87 -0.55 -1.03 19.13
N GLU A 88 0.75 -0.74 19.08
CA GLU A 88 1.64 -0.81 20.24
C GLU A 88 1.19 0.12 21.37
N LEU A 89 0.92 1.39 21.06
CA LEU A 89 0.46 2.38 22.05
C LEU A 89 -0.87 1.97 22.69
N ARG A 90 -1.79 1.40 21.90
CA ARG A 90 -3.06 0.90 22.42
C ARG A 90 -2.84 -0.29 23.36
N ALA A 91 -1.93 -1.19 23.02
CA ALA A 91 -1.58 -2.31 23.89
C ALA A 91 -0.95 -1.84 25.21
N GLU A 92 -0.06 -0.83 25.17
CA GLU A 92 0.50 -0.23 26.37
C GLU A 92 -0.57 0.42 27.26
N PHE A 93 -1.48 1.19 26.66
CA PHE A 93 -2.57 1.84 27.38
C PHE A 93 -3.44 0.82 28.12
N GLU A 94 -3.83 -0.27 27.45
CA GLU A 94 -4.61 -1.34 28.07
C GLU A 94 -3.85 -2.02 29.23
N ARG A 95 -2.53 -2.23 29.09
CA ARG A 95 -1.69 -2.76 30.18
C ARG A 95 -1.66 -1.81 31.38
N ARG A 96 -1.55 -0.49 31.15
CA ARG A 96 -1.56 0.52 32.24
C ARG A 96 -2.92 0.57 32.91
N LYS A 97 -4.00 0.60 32.15
CA LYS A 97 -5.38 0.59 32.67
C LYS A 97 -5.65 -0.61 33.59
N ARG A 98 -5.19 -1.80 33.19
CA ARG A 98 -5.31 -3.01 34.01
C ARG A 98 -4.53 -2.92 35.32
N ARG A 99 -3.31 -2.36 35.29
CA ARG A 99 -2.52 -2.13 36.51
C ARG A 99 -3.24 -1.22 37.49
N TYR A 100 -3.67 -0.04 37.04
CA TYR A 100 -4.44 0.89 37.88
C TYR A 100 -5.71 0.25 38.46
N SER A 101 -6.47 -0.49 37.64
CA SER A 101 -7.68 -1.17 38.12
C SER A 101 -7.39 -2.23 39.19
N ASN A 102 -6.22 -2.87 39.16
CA ASN A 102 -5.83 -3.87 40.15
C ASN A 102 -5.34 -3.21 41.44
N GLU A 103 -4.59 -2.11 41.34
CA GLU A 103 -4.13 -1.31 42.48
C GLU A 103 -5.34 -0.75 43.28
N ILE A 104 -6.31 -0.15 42.59
CA ILE A 104 -7.54 0.37 43.23
C ILE A 104 -8.32 -0.75 43.94
N ARG A 105 -8.35 -1.97 43.38
CA ARG A 105 -9.01 -3.12 44.02
C ARG A 105 -8.28 -3.61 45.26
N GLN A 106 -6.96 -3.48 45.31
CA GLN A 106 -6.15 -3.90 46.46
C GLN A 106 -6.25 -2.90 47.61
N GLU A 107 -6.39 -1.60 47.33
CA GLU A 107 -6.59 -0.56 48.35
C GLU A 107 -8.00 -0.57 48.97
N ALA A 108 -8.98 -1.19 48.30
CA ALA A 108 -10.37 -1.26 48.76
C ALA A 108 -10.69 -2.47 49.66
N VAL A 109 -9.70 -3.31 49.98
CA VAL A 109 -9.78 -4.50 50.85
C VAL A 109 -9.02 -4.26 52.14
#